data_AF-A0A9F2MXZ1-F1
#
_entry.id   AF-A0A9F2MXZ1-F1
#
_cell.length_a   1.000
_cell.length_b   1.000
_cell.length_c   1.000
_cell.angle_alpha   90.00
_cell.angle_beta   90.00
_cell.angle_gamma   90.00
#
_symmetry.space_group_name_H-M   'P 1'
#
loop_
_entity.id
_entity.type
_entity.pdbx_description
1 polymer ?
#
loop_
_entity_poly.entity_id
_entity_poly.type
_entity_poly.pdbx_seq_one_letter_code
_entity_poly.pdbx_strand_id
1 'polypeptide(L)'
;MPASDKGQSKRCKLIDEDRQFGRSSKHQRQRYVTKVGKCKVNLGNIQEKKRFLSDIFTTVVDLKYRWFLFIFSMCYIITWVVFGIMYYLDAWMRDDVNHIGDLEWKACIENIDNFISALLFSVESQRTIGYGSRIVTANCSEGVLLLMAQSIIGSMIDALMVGCMFVKISRPKKRAQTLIFSKKCVVSNRDEKLCLMFRIGDLRDSHMVDAKIRAKLIKSRQTKEGEFIPLDQSELNLGYGTGEDRLFLVEPQIICHIINELSPFWEMSAEALKREQFEIIIILEGIVEATGMTCQARTSYVENEILWGHRFEPCMTLEKGAFHVDYTKFEKTFEVQTSLLSAREMYDLKEMENQDQSTLSLYWDHLAQPCFSAEPNNGAQRGGCPNEEGFSNIREEERSSEDQNQETRL
;
A
#
# COMPACT_ATOMS: atom_id res chain seq x y z
N MET A 1 15.97 74.51 -16.19
CA MET A 1 15.20 73.31 -15.80
C MET A 1 16.22 72.23 -15.39
N PRO A 2 15.99 71.52 -14.27
CA PRO A 2 17.04 70.97 -13.38
C PRO A 2 17.78 69.75 -14.01
N ALA A 3 19.10 69.58 -13.85
CA ALA A 3 19.88 69.10 -12.67
C ALA A 3 19.38 67.73 -12.15
N SER A 4 20.17 66.68 -11.91
CA SER A 4 21.62 66.42 -11.83
C SER A 4 21.81 64.91 -11.98
N ASP A 5 22.81 64.47 -12.73
CA ASP A 5 23.12 63.05 -12.99
C ASP A 5 24.11 62.48 -11.94
N LYS A 6 24.05 61.16 -11.78
CA LYS A 6 24.55 60.36 -10.65
C LYS A 6 26.07 60.16 -10.64
N GLY A 7 26.65 60.28 -9.46
CA GLY A 7 28.03 59.88 -9.16
C GLY A 7 28.14 58.55 -8.38
N GLN A 8 28.95 57.64 -8.95
CA GLN A 8 29.98 56.81 -8.29
C GLN A 8 29.62 55.67 -7.30
N SER A 9 29.64 54.45 -7.84
CA SER A 9 30.57 53.33 -7.56
C SER A 9 31.18 53.11 -6.15
N LYS A 10 30.85 51.93 -5.60
CA LYS A 10 31.70 50.92 -4.89
C LYS A 10 32.49 51.32 -3.64
N ARG A 11 32.10 50.76 -2.48
CA ARG A 11 33.04 50.27 -1.45
C ARG A 11 32.43 49.15 -0.61
N CYS A 12 33.23 48.10 -0.40
CA CYS A 12 32.93 46.83 0.28
C CYS A 12 32.24 46.96 1.64
N LYS A 13 31.26 46.08 1.88
CA LYS A 13 30.84 45.61 3.22
C LYS A 13 30.91 44.08 3.23
N LEU A 14 32.10 43.57 3.52
CA LEU A 14 32.29 42.28 4.17
C LEU A 14 32.42 42.60 5.66
N ILE A 15 31.88 41.72 6.52
CA ILE A 15 31.82 41.81 7.99
C ILE A 15 30.58 42.56 8.51
N ASP A 16 29.40 41.91 8.47
CA ASP A 16 28.39 42.04 9.54
C ASP A 16 27.23 40.99 9.46
N GLU A 17 27.53 39.71 9.18
CA GLU A 17 26.50 38.63 9.28
C GLU A 17 26.95 37.45 10.15
N ASP A 18 27.69 37.72 11.24
CA ASP A 18 28.06 36.72 12.26
C ASP A 18 27.23 36.84 13.57
N ARG A 19 26.02 37.39 13.48
CA ARG A 19 25.10 37.48 14.64
C ARG A 19 23.66 37.14 14.27
N GLN A 20 23.43 35.90 13.87
CA GLN A 20 22.09 35.30 13.93
C GLN A 20 22.11 33.77 14.14
N PHE A 21 22.94 33.31 15.09
CA PHE A 21 22.71 32.01 15.74
C PHE A 21 21.83 32.23 16.97
N GLY A 22 20.53 31.97 16.86
CA GLY A 22 19.61 32.22 17.97
C GLY A 22 18.14 31.83 17.76
N ARG A 23 17.86 30.86 16.88
CA ARG A 23 16.58 30.14 16.91
C ARG A 23 16.76 28.80 16.22
N SER A 24 17.02 27.75 17.00
CA SER A 24 16.92 26.37 16.55
C SER A 24 15.45 26.04 16.27
N SER A 25 14.94 26.56 15.16
CA SER A 25 13.89 25.89 14.42
C SER A 25 14.45 24.50 14.12
N LYS A 26 14.02 23.48 14.87
CA LYS A 26 14.14 22.09 14.41
C LYS A 26 13.47 22.07 13.05
N HIS A 27 14.26 22.16 11.97
CA HIS A 27 13.76 22.00 10.62
C HIS A 27 13.15 20.60 10.57
N GLN A 28 11.82 20.55 10.68
CA GLN A 28 11.10 19.29 10.63
C GLN A 28 11.23 18.80 9.20
N ARG A 29 12.15 17.85 9.02
CA ARG A 29 12.58 17.33 7.72
C ARG A 29 11.38 16.86 6.91
N GLN A 30 11.36 17.18 5.63
CA GLN A 30 10.23 16.88 4.76
C GLN A 30 10.23 15.39 4.41
N ARG A 31 9.26 14.64 4.97
CA ARG A 31 9.03 13.21 4.69
C ARG A 31 8.40 12.98 3.32
N TYR A 32 8.80 11.91 2.64
CA TYR A 32 8.29 11.46 1.34
C TYR A 32 6.88 10.87 1.47
N VAL A 33 6.65 10.03 2.48
CA VAL A 33 5.33 9.48 2.82
C VAL A 33 4.91 9.98 4.20
N THR A 34 3.65 10.34 4.36
CA THR A 34 3.10 10.71 5.68
C THR A 34 2.77 9.47 6.50
N LYS A 35 2.65 9.59 7.83
CA LYS A 35 2.15 8.50 8.70
C LYS A 35 0.78 7.96 8.31
N VAL A 36 -0.01 8.74 7.57
CA VAL A 36 -1.34 8.38 7.05
C VAL A 36 -1.26 7.81 5.62
N GLY A 37 -0.06 7.55 5.10
CA GLY A 37 0.16 6.90 3.80
C GLY A 37 -0.02 7.75 2.55
N LYS A 38 -0.20 9.08 2.70
CA LYS A 38 -0.19 10.02 1.57
C LYS A 38 1.24 10.35 1.16
N CYS A 39 1.55 10.22 -0.12
CA CYS A 39 2.83 10.62 -0.71
C CYS A 39 2.85 12.12 -0.97
N LYS A 40 3.89 12.82 -0.53
CA LYS A 40 4.08 14.26 -0.76
C LYS A 40 4.94 14.50 -1.99
N VAL A 41 4.43 14.08 -3.15
CA VAL A 41 5.11 14.27 -4.43
C VAL A 41 4.24 15.15 -5.31
N ASN A 42 4.74 16.34 -5.64
CA ASN A 42 4.14 17.18 -6.67
C ASN A 42 4.79 16.79 -7.99
N LEU A 43 4.05 16.10 -8.84
CA LEU A 43 4.50 15.83 -10.20
C LEU A 43 4.62 17.19 -10.92
N GLY A 44 5.81 17.45 -11.47
CA GLY A 44 6.12 18.68 -12.19
C GLY A 44 5.41 18.77 -13.54
N ASN A 45 5.96 19.56 -14.46
CA ASN A 45 5.35 19.80 -15.76
C ASN A 45 5.31 18.53 -16.63
N ILE A 46 4.21 17.79 -16.58
CA ILE A 46 3.94 16.65 -17.46
C ILE A 46 3.50 17.21 -18.82
N GLN A 47 4.33 17.04 -19.86
CA GLN A 47 4.05 17.56 -21.20
C GLN A 47 2.83 16.88 -21.89
N GLU A 48 2.41 15.70 -21.42
CA GLU A 48 1.36 14.89 -22.05
C GLU A 48 0.05 14.85 -21.25
N LYS A 49 -0.49 16.02 -20.87
CA LYS A 49 -1.79 16.11 -20.16
C LYS A 49 -2.95 15.42 -20.89
N LYS A 50 -2.83 15.25 -22.22
CA LYS A 50 -3.82 14.56 -23.07
C LYS A 50 -4.00 13.08 -22.70
N ARG A 51 -2.98 12.40 -22.15
CA ARG A 51 -3.07 10.99 -21.72
C ARG A 51 -4.04 10.79 -20.55
N PHE A 52 -4.27 11.81 -19.71
CA PHE A 52 -5.30 11.75 -18.67
C PHE A 52 -6.72 11.85 -19.24
N LEU A 53 -6.90 12.53 -20.39
CA LEU A 53 -8.20 12.64 -21.04
C LEU A 53 -8.58 11.38 -21.83
N SER A 54 -7.60 10.63 -22.34
CA SER A 54 -7.87 9.34 -23.00
C SER A 54 -8.42 8.29 -22.05
N ASP A 55 -8.16 8.42 -20.74
CA ASP A 55 -8.72 7.56 -19.70
C ASP A 55 -9.74 8.34 -18.84
N ILE A 56 -10.83 8.74 -19.50
CA ILE A 56 -11.90 9.52 -18.87
C ILE A 56 -12.61 8.74 -17.76
N PHE A 57 -12.74 7.41 -17.91
CA PHE A 57 -13.40 6.55 -16.94
C PHE A 57 -12.66 6.53 -15.60
N THR A 58 -11.35 6.24 -15.59
CA THR A 58 -10.60 6.23 -14.33
C THR A 58 -10.53 7.63 -13.73
N THR A 59 -10.36 8.66 -14.57
CA THR A 59 -10.34 10.06 -14.14
C THR A 59 -11.62 10.45 -13.40
N VAL A 60 -12.80 10.15 -13.95
CA VAL A 60 -14.10 10.45 -13.31
C VAL A 60 -14.25 9.68 -11.99
N VAL A 61 -13.86 8.42 -11.96
CA VAL A 61 -13.93 7.60 -10.75
C VAL A 61 -12.98 8.10 -9.66
N ASP A 62 -11.81 8.66 -10.01
CA ASP A 62 -10.84 9.18 -9.03
C ASP A 62 -11.11 10.59 -8.53
N LEU A 63 -12.02 11.34 -9.16
CA LEU A 63 -12.48 12.63 -8.65
C LEU A 63 -13.04 12.52 -7.22
N LYS A 64 -12.94 13.62 -6.46
CA LYS A 64 -13.62 13.70 -5.16
C LYS A 64 -15.13 13.59 -5.35
N TYR A 65 -15.84 13.05 -4.35
CA TYR A 65 -17.30 12.87 -4.40
C TYR A 65 -18.07 14.12 -4.83
N ARG A 66 -17.67 15.32 -4.36
CA ARG A 66 -18.31 16.59 -4.75
C ARG A 66 -18.29 16.83 -6.26
N TRP A 67 -17.13 16.63 -6.90
CA TRP A 67 -16.97 16.79 -8.33
C TRP A 67 -17.60 15.66 -9.13
N PHE A 68 -17.54 14.43 -8.60
CA PHE A 68 -18.21 13.27 -9.20
C PHE A 68 -19.73 13.46 -9.26
N LEU A 69 -20.36 13.85 -8.15
CA LEU A 69 -21.80 14.10 -8.09
C LEU A 69 -22.21 15.27 -9.00
N PHE A 70 -21.35 16.30 -9.09
CA PHE A 70 -21.57 17.40 -10.01
C PHE A 70 -21.58 16.92 -11.48
N ILE A 71 -20.56 16.16 -11.92
CA ILE A 71 -20.51 15.61 -13.28
C ILE A 71 -21.69 14.68 -13.55
N PHE A 72 -22.04 13.83 -12.58
CA PHE A 72 -23.19 12.94 -12.65
C PHE A 72 -24.48 13.73 -12.90
N SER A 73 -24.76 14.76 -12.09
CA SER A 73 -25.93 15.62 -12.26
C SER A 73 -25.92 16.38 -13.59
N MET A 74 -24.78 16.94 -13.98
CA MET A 74 -24.65 17.67 -15.24
C MET A 74 -24.89 16.77 -16.46
N CYS A 75 -24.44 15.52 -16.44
CA CYS A 75 -24.67 14.59 -17.55
C CYS A 75 -26.16 14.38 -17.82
N TYR A 76 -26.97 14.11 -16.79
CA TYR A 76 -28.42 13.96 -16.96
C TYR A 76 -29.09 15.27 -17.41
N ILE A 77 -28.77 16.40 -16.77
CA ILE A 77 -29.36 17.69 -17.13
C ILE A 77 -29.07 18.05 -18.59
N ILE A 78 -27.82 17.87 -19.04
CA ILE A 78 -27.45 18.12 -20.44
C ILE A 78 -28.25 17.24 -21.39
N THR A 79 -28.41 15.95 -21.09
CA THR A 79 -29.19 15.06 -21.96
C THR A 79 -30.66 15.47 -22.03
N TRP A 80 -31.28 15.82 -20.89
CA TRP A 80 -32.68 16.28 -20.86
C TRP A 80 -32.86 17.58 -21.63
N VAL A 81 -31.93 18.53 -21.50
CA VAL A 81 -31.98 19.79 -22.23
C VAL A 81 -31.78 19.59 -23.72
N VAL A 82 -30.81 18.75 -24.14
CA VAL A 82 -30.57 18.47 -25.57
C VAL A 82 -31.80 17.85 -26.22
N PHE A 83 -32.38 16.82 -25.62
CA PHE A 83 -33.58 16.21 -26.17
C PHE A 83 -34.82 17.10 -26.04
N GLY A 84 -34.95 17.88 -24.97
CA GLY A 84 -35.99 18.90 -24.83
C GLY A 84 -35.92 19.96 -25.93
N ILE A 85 -34.72 20.40 -26.31
CA ILE A 85 -34.52 21.29 -27.46
C ILE A 85 -34.93 20.58 -28.76
N MET A 86 -34.55 19.31 -28.96
CA MET A 86 -34.94 18.57 -30.15
C MET A 86 -36.46 18.40 -30.28
N TYR A 87 -37.16 18.06 -29.20
CA TYR A 87 -38.63 17.98 -29.20
C TYR A 87 -39.30 19.33 -29.44
N TYR A 88 -38.77 20.40 -28.85
CA TYR A 88 -39.30 21.74 -29.09
C TYR A 88 -39.09 22.18 -30.54
N LEU A 89 -37.92 21.87 -31.12
CA LEU A 89 -37.65 22.15 -32.54
C LEU A 89 -38.54 21.33 -33.46
N ASP A 90 -38.80 20.06 -33.16
CA ASP A 90 -39.73 19.21 -33.93
C ASP A 90 -41.16 19.79 -33.91
N ALA A 91 -41.67 20.13 -32.72
CA ALA A 91 -42.97 20.76 -32.56
C ALA A 91 -43.05 22.15 -33.25
N TRP A 92 -41.97 22.93 -33.20
CA TRP A 92 -41.90 24.25 -33.84
C TRP A 92 -41.83 24.16 -35.37
N MET A 93 -41.04 23.22 -35.92
CA MET A 93 -40.96 23.00 -37.37
C MET A 93 -42.27 22.49 -37.97
N ARG A 94 -43.05 21.73 -37.19
CA ARG A 94 -44.37 21.22 -37.58
C ARG A 94 -45.50 22.22 -37.35
N ASP A 95 -45.23 23.34 -36.70
CA ASP A 95 -46.22 24.34 -36.29
C ASP A 95 -47.26 23.82 -35.27
N ASP A 96 -46.93 22.73 -34.56
CA ASP A 96 -47.76 22.12 -33.51
C ASP A 96 -47.98 23.08 -32.33
N VAL A 97 -47.01 23.97 -32.07
CA VAL A 97 -47.04 24.95 -30.98
C VAL A 97 -48.12 26.03 -31.19
N ASN A 98 -48.49 26.32 -32.44
CA ASN A 98 -49.47 27.36 -32.77
C ASN A 98 -50.91 26.84 -32.89
N HIS A 99 -51.10 25.53 -33.02
CA HIS A 99 -52.41 24.86 -33.20
C HIS A 99 -52.87 24.09 -31.96
N ILE A 100 -52.51 24.59 -30.76
CA ILE A 100 -52.85 23.93 -29.49
C ILE A 100 -54.34 24.10 -29.21
N GLY A 101 -55.05 22.97 -29.12
CA GLY A 101 -56.49 22.94 -28.87
C GLY A 101 -57.35 22.93 -30.12
N ASP A 102 -56.75 22.91 -31.32
CA ASP A 102 -57.48 22.67 -32.57
C ASP A 102 -57.86 21.20 -32.70
N LEU A 103 -59.16 20.92 -32.82
CA LEU A 103 -59.70 19.55 -32.91
C LEU A 103 -59.35 18.86 -34.24
N GLU A 104 -59.03 19.63 -35.28
CA GLU A 104 -58.67 19.10 -36.60
C GLU A 104 -57.14 18.88 -36.76
N TRP A 105 -56.33 19.55 -35.93
CA TRP A 105 -54.87 19.46 -36.02
C TRP A 105 -54.34 18.21 -35.34
N LYS A 106 -53.53 17.43 -36.07
CA LYS A 106 -52.95 16.18 -35.58
C LYS A 106 -51.49 16.41 -35.16
N ALA A 107 -51.31 16.88 -33.93
CA ALA A 107 -50.00 17.12 -33.35
C ALA A 107 -49.16 15.83 -33.27
N CYS A 108 -47.84 15.98 -33.42
CA CYS A 108 -46.90 14.88 -33.23
C CYS A 108 -46.81 14.47 -31.75
N ILE A 109 -46.69 15.46 -30.87
CA ILE A 109 -46.65 15.26 -29.42
C ILE A 109 -47.72 16.16 -28.79
N GLU A 110 -48.64 15.55 -28.07
CA GLU A 110 -49.73 16.28 -27.43
C GLU A 110 -49.22 17.13 -26.26
N ASN A 111 -49.82 18.32 -26.09
CA ASN A 111 -49.60 19.22 -24.97
C ASN A 111 -48.14 19.75 -24.81
N ILE A 112 -47.49 20.06 -25.93
CA ILE A 112 -46.25 20.85 -25.97
C ILE A 112 -46.56 22.30 -26.38
N ASP A 113 -46.59 23.18 -25.39
CA ASP A 113 -46.88 24.62 -25.53
C ASP A 113 -45.65 25.51 -25.53
N ASN A 114 -44.54 25.09 -24.91
CA ASN A 114 -43.33 25.87 -24.78
C ASN A 114 -42.11 24.95 -24.58
N PHE A 115 -40.92 25.54 -24.47
CA PHE A 115 -39.71 24.78 -24.21
C PHE A 115 -39.76 24.00 -22.88
N ILE A 116 -40.45 24.51 -21.86
CA ILE A 116 -40.52 23.85 -20.55
C ILE A 116 -41.39 22.59 -20.61
N SER A 117 -42.49 22.59 -21.37
CA SER A 117 -43.29 21.38 -21.59
C SER A 117 -42.58 20.36 -22.46
N ALA A 118 -41.80 20.79 -23.46
CA ALA A 118 -40.92 19.90 -24.22
C ALA A 118 -39.81 19.30 -23.33
N LEU A 119 -39.23 20.10 -22.43
CA LEU A 119 -38.24 19.63 -21.45
C LEU A 119 -38.85 18.64 -20.46
N LEU A 120 -40.06 18.90 -19.96
CA LEU A 120 -40.80 17.97 -19.11
C LEU A 120 -41.05 16.65 -19.85
N PHE A 121 -41.50 16.71 -21.10
CA PHE A 121 -41.65 15.52 -21.93
C PHE A 121 -40.33 14.74 -22.07
N SER A 122 -39.22 15.44 -22.34
CA SER A 122 -37.90 14.81 -22.40
C SER A 122 -37.53 14.08 -21.11
N VAL A 123 -37.74 14.69 -19.95
CA VAL A 123 -37.48 14.07 -18.64
C VAL A 123 -38.42 12.88 -18.41
N GLU A 124 -39.71 13.03 -18.69
CA GLU A 124 -40.74 12.01 -18.54
C GLU A 124 -40.42 10.77 -19.38
N SER A 125 -39.96 10.96 -20.61
CA SER A 125 -39.59 9.90 -21.54
C SER A 125 -38.23 9.26 -21.18
N GLN A 126 -37.18 10.05 -20.90
CA GLN A 126 -35.84 9.50 -20.63
C GLN A 126 -35.79 8.76 -19.29
N ARG A 127 -36.52 9.25 -18.27
CA ARG A 127 -36.63 8.59 -16.97
C ARG A 127 -37.77 7.60 -16.89
N THR A 128 -38.49 7.40 -18.00
CA THR A 128 -39.64 6.48 -18.11
C THR A 128 -40.67 6.68 -17.00
N ILE A 129 -40.93 7.95 -16.64
CA ILE A 129 -41.96 8.33 -15.67
C ILE A 129 -43.32 8.30 -16.37
N GLY A 130 -43.40 8.93 -17.54
CA GLY A 130 -44.57 8.93 -18.43
C GLY A 130 -45.88 9.28 -17.72
N TYR A 131 -46.07 10.53 -17.28
CA TYR A 131 -47.29 10.94 -16.59
C TYR A 131 -48.57 10.78 -17.45
N GLY A 132 -48.41 10.69 -18.77
CA GLY A 132 -49.50 10.43 -19.72
C GLY A 132 -50.25 11.67 -20.18
N SER A 133 -49.89 12.87 -19.70
CA SER A 133 -50.43 14.13 -20.24
C SER A 133 -49.79 14.52 -21.57
N ARG A 134 -48.57 14.04 -21.84
CA ARG A 134 -47.82 14.31 -23.08
C ARG A 134 -47.51 12.99 -23.76
N ILE A 135 -48.09 12.77 -24.92
CA ILE A 135 -48.05 11.49 -25.61
C ILE A 135 -47.60 11.72 -27.06
N VAL A 136 -46.69 10.88 -27.55
CA VAL A 136 -46.31 10.84 -28.96
C VAL A 136 -47.37 10.07 -29.73
N THR A 137 -47.91 10.69 -30.78
CA THR A 137 -48.94 10.10 -31.63
C THR A 137 -48.31 9.40 -32.85
N ALA A 138 -49.07 8.52 -33.50
CA ALA A 138 -48.63 7.87 -34.75
C ALA A 138 -48.69 8.80 -35.99
N ASN A 139 -48.98 10.09 -35.81
CA ASN A 139 -49.12 11.06 -36.90
C ASN A 139 -47.76 11.50 -37.46
N CYS A 140 -46.68 11.23 -36.74
CA CYS A 140 -45.32 11.63 -37.10
C CYS A 140 -44.34 10.45 -36.98
N SER A 141 -43.54 10.21 -38.01
CA SER A 141 -42.43 9.25 -37.92
C SER A 141 -41.21 9.84 -37.20
N GLU A 142 -40.99 11.15 -37.32
CA GLU A 142 -39.87 11.88 -36.73
C GLU A 142 -39.88 11.81 -35.20
N GLY A 143 -41.02 12.13 -34.56
CA GLY A 143 -41.17 12.04 -33.10
C GLY A 143 -41.00 10.62 -32.57
N VAL A 144 -41.47 9.61 -33.30
CA VAL A 144 -41.28 8.18 -32.94
C VAL A 144 -39.80 7.79 -33.03
N LEU A 145 -39.10 8.17 -34.11
CA LEU A 145 -37.66 7.93 -34.26
C LEU A 145 -36.87 8.66 -33.16
N LEU A 146 -37.23 9.89 -32.82
CA LEU A 146 -36.59 10.68 -31.78
C LEU A 146 -36.79 10.06 -30.39
N LEU A 147 -38.01 9.59 -30.08
CA LEU A 147 -38.30 8.87 -28.84
C LEU A 147 -37.52 7.55 -28.73
N MET A 148 -37.40 6.79 -29.83
CA MET A 148 -36.60 5.57 -29.86
C MET A 148 -35.10 5.88 -29.64
N ALA A 149 -34.56 6.88 -30.35
CA ALA A 149 -33.18 7.30 -30.20
C ALA A 149 -32.88 7.78 -28.77
N GLN A 150 -33.79 8.57 -28.17
CA GLN A 150 -33.68 9.01 -26.79
C GLN A 150 -33.68 7.83 -25.81
N SER A 151 -34.54 6.84 -26.02
CA SER A 151 -34.63 5.67 -25.14
C SER A 151 -33.33 4.84 -25.17
N ILE A 152 -32.74 4.66 -26.36
CA ILE A 152 -31.46 3.95 -26.53
C ILE A 152 -30.32 4.73 -25.88
N ILE A 153 -30.17 6.02 -26.20
CA ILE A 153 -29.08 6.85 -25.67
C ILE A 153 -29.23 7.02 -24.14
N GLY A 154 -30.45 7.25 -23.65
CA GLY A 154 -30.76 7.38 -22.24
C GLY A 154 -30.40 6.14 -21.43
N SER A 155 -30.77 4.95 -21.93
CA SER A 155 -30.41 3.68 -21.28
C SER A 155 -28.91 3.40 -21.28
N MET A 156 -28.19 3.73 -22.36
CA MET A 156 -26.73 3.64 -22.41
C MET A 156 -26.05 4.54 -21.37
N ILE A 157 -26.51 5.79 -21.24
CA ILE A 157 -25.96 6.75 -20.27
C ILE A 157 -26.26 6.30 -18.83
N ASP A 158 -27.48 5.82 -18.56
CA ASP A 158 -27.85 5.32 -17.23
C ASP A 158 -26.99 4.12 -16.82
N ALA A 159 -26.80 3.16 -17.73
CA ALA A 159 -25.94 2.00 -17.48
C ALA A 159 -24.48 2.40 -17.19
N LEU A 160 -23.92 3.34 -17.97
CA LEU A 160 -22.55 3.84 -17.77
C LEU A 160 -22.41 4.58 -16.43
N MET A 161 -23.36 5.45 -16.09
CA MET A 161 -23.31 6.26 -14.87
C MET A 161 -23.52 5.43 -13.60
N VAL A 162 -24.47 4.50 -13.61
CA VAL A 162 -24.66 3.53 -12.51
C VAL A 162 -23.43 2.65 -12.36
N GLY A 163 -22.86 2.16 -13.46
CA GLY A 163 -21.61 1.39 -13.44
C GLY A 163 -20.44 2.18 -12.83
N CYS A 164 -20.27 3.46 -13.22
CA CYS A 164 -19.26 4.35 -12.63
C CYS A 164 -19.49 4.56 -11.12
N MET A 165 -20.74 4.76 -10.71
CA MET A 165 -21.10 4.94 -9.30
C MET A 165 -20.80 3.68 -8.48
N PHE A 166 -21.16 2.50 -8.99
CA PHE A 166 -20.87 1.22 -8.37
C PHE A 166 -19.37 1.04 -8.16
N VAL A 167 -18.55 1.22 -9.22
CA VAL A 167 -17.09 1.11 -9.11
C VAL A 167 -16.53 2.10 -8.08
N LYS A 168 -17.02 3.35 -8.07
CA LYS A 168 -16.55 4.37 -7.11
C LYS A 168 -16.86 4.00 -5.65
N ILE A 169 -18.05 3.47 -5.39
CA ILE A 169 -18.50 3.07 -4.05
C ILE A 169 -17.76 1.81 -3.58
N SER A 170 -17.58 0.84 -4.48
CA SER A 170 -16.93 -0.42 -4.15
C SER A 170 -15.45 -0.23 -3.80
N ARG A 171 -14.76 0.79 -4.35
CA ARG A 171 -13.32 1.02 -4.10
C ARG A 171 -12.99 1.07 -2.60
N PRO A 172 -12.06 0.24 -2.09
CA PRO A 172 -11.78 0.10 -0.66
C PRO A 172 -10.91 1.22 -0.07
N LYS A 173 -11.09 2.50 -0.47
CA LYS A 173 -10.27 3.63 0.02
C LYS A 173 -10.39 3.82 1.55
N LYS A 174 -11.57 3.51 2.13
CA LYS A 174 -11.80 3.59 3.57
C LYS A 174 -11.20 2.40 4.34
N ARG A 175 -11.05 1.23 3.70
CA ARG A 175 -10.46 0.04 4.34
C ARG A 175 -9.00 0.28 4.71
N ALA A 176 -8.23 0.96 3.86
CA ALA A 176 -6.85 1.32 4.17
C ALA A 176 -6.70 2.19 5.44
N GLN A 177 -7.77 2.85 5.89
CA GLN A 177 -7.77 3.67 7.12
C GLN A 177 -8.01 2.85 8.39
N THR A 178 -8.55 1.63 8.29
CA THR A 178 -8.75 0.73 9.43
C THR A 178 -7.51 -0.11 9.71
N LEU A 179 -6.57 -0.17 8.76
CA LEU A 179 -5.26 -0.79 8.93
C LEU A 179 -4.35 0.21 9.63
N ILE A 180 -3.89 -0.15 10.83
CA ILE A 180 -3.07 0.70 11.66
C ILE A 180 -1.63 0.17 11.73
N PHE A 181 -0.70 1.11 11.82
CA PHE A 181 0.71 0.84 12.05
C PHE A 181 1.11 1.54 13.34
N SER A 182 2.05 0.96 14.08
CA SER A 182 2.65 1.62 15.23
C SER A 182 3.20 3.00 14.85
N LYS A 183 3.10 3.98 15.74
CA LYS A 183 3.67 5.31 15.55
C LYS A 183 5.19 5.27 15.51
N LYS A 184 5.79 4.38 16.30
CA LYS A 184 7.23 4.19 16.47
C LYS A 184 7.66 2.82 16.01
N CYS A 185 8.87 2.74 15.49
CA CYS A 185 9.58 1.50 15.24
C CYS A 185 10.57 1.28 16.39
N VAL A 186 10.88 0.04 16.73
CA VAL A 186 11.79 -0.29 17.84
C VAL A 186 12.91 -1.19 17.36
N VAL A 187 14.10 -1.02 17.92
CA VAL A 187 15.26 -1.87 17.66
C VAL A 187 15.68 -2.53 18.96
N SER A 188 15.74 -3.87 18.98
CA SER A 188 16.28 -4.61 20.13
C SER A 188 16.74 -6.01 19.70
N ASN A 189 17.49 -6.68 20.57
CA ASN A 189 17.89 -8.06 20.34
C ASN A 189 16.69 -9.00 20.49
N ARG A 190 16.51 -9.93 19.55
CA ARG A 190 15.54 -11.04 19.60
C ARG A 190 16.26 -12.30 19.12
N ASP A 191 16.25 -13.34 19.95
CA ASP A 191 16.97 -14.60 19.68
C ASP A 191 18.42 -14.35 19.26
N GLU A 192 19.11 -13.53 20.05
CA GLU A 192 20.51 -13.10 19.87
C GLU A 192 20.82 -12.30 18.60
N LYS A 193 19.82 -11.91 17.83
CA LYS A 193 19.97 -11.10 16.62
C LYS A 193 19.39 -9.72 16.82
N LEU A 194 20.06 -8.69 16.30
CA LEU A 194 19.52 -7.33 16.33
C LEU A 194 18.39 -7.20 15.30
N CYS A 195 17.23 -6.75 15.75
CA CYS A 195 16.02 -6.72 14.93
C CYS A 195 15.36 -5.34 14.96
N LEU A 196 14.96 -4.86 13.78
CA LEU A 196 14.11 -3.69 13.62
C LEU A 196 12.65 -4.13 13.51
N MET A 197 11.80 -3.59 14.37
CA MET A 197 10.44 -4.08 14.56
C MET A 197 9.40 -2.96 14.53
N PHE A 198 8.26 -3.23 13.91
CA PHE A 198 7.09 -2.37 13.95
C PHE A 198 5.82 -3.22 14.08
N ARG A 199 4.77 -2.65 14.67
CA ARG A 199 3.51 -3.35 14.88
C ARG A 199 2.50 -2.94 13.82
N ILE A 200 1.73 -3.90 13.35
CA ILE A 200 0.57 -3.69 12.47
C ILE A 200 -0.68 -4.27 13.12
N GLY A 201 -1.84 -3.77 12.73
CA GLY A 201 -3.12 -4.34 13.17
C GLY A 201 -4.25 -3.99 12.20
N ASP A 202 -5.26 -4.85 12.15
CA ASP A 202 -6.57 -4.52 11.58
C ASP A 202 -7.52 -4.16 12.72
N LEU A 203 -8.26 -3.08 12.58
CA LEU A 203 -9.30 -2.66 13.55
C LEU A 203 -10.66 -3.30 13.28
N ARG A 204 -10.80 -4.04 12.18
CA ARG A 204 -12.08 -4.64 11.76
C ARG A 204 -12.03 -6.15 11.89
N ASP A 205 -13.19 -6.74 12.18
CA ASP A 205 -13.34 -8.19 12.30
C ASP A 205 -13.23 -8.93 10.96
N SER A 206 -13.61 -8.29 9.85
CA SER A 206 -13.46 -8.86 8.51
C SER A 206 -11.99 -9.08 8.19
N HIS A 207 -11.66 -10.16 7.48
CA HIS A 207 -10.26 -10.51 7.24
C HIS A 207 -9.66 -9.75 6.04
N MET A 208 -8.33 -9.63 6.05
CA MET A 208 -7.55 -9.28 4.87
C MET A 208 -7.04 -10.57 4.21
N VAL A 209 -7.52 -10.86 3.01
CA VAL A 209 -7.12 -12.06 2.25
C VAL A 209 -5.80 -11.76 1.53
N ASP A 210 -4.87 -12.73 1.51
CA ASP A 210 -3.56 -12.60 0.86
C ASP A 210 -2.79 -11.33 1.31
N ALA A 211 -2.74 -11.09 2.62
CA ALA A 211 -2.05 -9.95 3.18
C ALA A 211 -0.53 -10.11 3.01
N LYS A 212 0.13 -9.10 2.44
CA LYS A 212 1.56 -9.08 2.13
C LYS A 212 2.19 -7.80 2.63
N ILE A 213 3.30 -7.90 3.35
CA ILE A 213 4.02 -6.75 3.89
C ILE A 213 5.34 -6.54 3.15
N ARG A 214 5.62 -5.28 2.80
CA ARG A 214 6.88 -4.87 2.16
C ARG A 214 7.44 -3.63 2.85
N ALA A 215 8.75 -3.52 2.88
CA ALA A 215 9.45 -2.38 3.44
C ALA A 215 10.54 -1.88 2.50
N LYS A 216 10.58 -0.56 2.28
CA LYS A 216 11.59 0.10 1.49
C LYS A 216 12.32 1.14 2.32
N LEU A 217 13.64 1.10 2.33
CA LEU A 217 14.50 2.15 2.85
C LEU A 217 14.75 3.16 1.74
N ILE A 218 14.46 4.42 2.02
CA ILE A 218 14.80 5.56 1.17
C ILE A 218 15.93 6.34 1.82
N LYS A 219 17.07 6.42 1.12
CA LYS A 219 18.24 7.20 1.55
C LYS A 219 18.89 7.83 0.32
N SER A 220 19.41 9.05 0.45
CA SER A 220 20.25 9.63 -0.60
C SER A 220 21.62 8.98 -0.56
N ARG A 221 22.18 8.61 -1.71
CA ARG A 221 23.55 8.08 -1.79
C ARG A 221 24.30 8.64 -2.98
N GLN A 222 25.63 8.61 -2.88
CA GLN A 222 26.52 8.88 -4.00
C GLN A 222 27.22 7.58 -4.40
N THR A 223 27.27 7.28 -5.70
CA THR A 223 27.97 6.10 -6.21
C THR A 223 29.48 6.30 -6.18
N LYS A 224 30.25 5.22 -6.35
CA LYS A 224 31.73 5.29 -6.39
C LYS A 224 32.23 6.09 -7.60
N GLU A 225 31.44 6.12 -8.66
CA GLU A 225 31.68 6.86 -9.90
C GLU A 225 31.29 8.35 -9.78
N GLY A 226 30.70 8.76 -8.65
CA GLY A 226 30.36 10.15 -8.34
C GLY A 226 28.92 10.56 -8.63
N GLU A 227 28.05 9.65 -9.13
CA GLU A 227 26.64 9.94 -9.40
C GLU A 227 25.87 10.13 -8.08
N PHE A 228 25.13 11.24 -7.96
CA PHE A 228 24.27 11.49 -6.81
C PHE A 228 22.84 11.00 -7.08
N ILE A 229 22.36 10.06 -6.26
CA ILE A 229 21.02 9.49 -6.33
C ILE A 229 20.20 10.07 -5.15
N PRO A 230 19.24 10.98 -5.40
CA PRO A 230 18.53 11.68 -4.32
C PRO A 230 17.66 10.80 -3.42
N LEU A 231 16.98 9.80 -3.98
CA LEU A 231 16.02 8.93 -3.27
C LEU A 231 16.24 7.48 -3.68
N ASP A 232 17.43 6.95 -3.37
CA ASP A 232 17.74 5.56 -3.63
C ASP A 232 16.85 4.66 -2.77
N GLN A 233 16.25 3.65 -3.40
CA GLN A 233 15.32 2.75 -2.75
C GLN A 233 15.97 1.37 -2.61
N SER A 234 16.16 0.92 -1.38
CA SER A 234 16.57 -0.45 -1.06
C SER A 234 15.44 -1.19 -0.34
N GLU A 235 15.31 -2.49 -0.56
CA GLU A 235 14.29 -3.30 0.09
C GLU A 235 14.81 -3.84 1.43
N LEU A 236 13.96 -3.81 2.46
CA LEU A 236 14.26 -4.44 3.75
C LEU A 236 13.60 -5.81 3.77
N ASN A 237 14.40 -6.85 4.02
CA ASN A 237 13.88 -8.22 4.04
C ASN A 237 12.98 -8.44 5.26
N LEU A 238 11.69 -8.73 5.02
CA LEU A 238 10.69 -9.06 6.03
C LEU A 238 10.30 -10.55 6.02
N GLY A 239 11.15 -11.41 5.45
CA GLY A 239 10.88 -12.85 5.30
C GLY A 239 10.34 -13.24 3.92
N TYR A 240 10.71 -12.51 2.86
CA TYR A 240 10.26 -12.82 1.48
C TYR A 240 10.67 -14.23 1.03
N GLY A 241 11.88 -14.67 1.37
CA GLY A 241 12.38 -16.00 0.99
C GLY A 241 11.76 -17.15 1.78
N THR A 242 11.33 -16.89 3.03
CA THR A 242 10.65 -17.87 3.90
C THR A 242 9.13 -17.83 3.72
N GLY A 243 8.62 -16.76 3.12
CA GLY A 243 7.20 -16.49 2.96
C GLY A 243 6.50 -16.00 4.23
N GLU A 244 7.26 -15.54 5.24
CA GLU A 244 6.77 -14.89 6.46
C GLU A 244 6.22 -13.47 6.20
N ASP A 245 6.52 -12.89 5.04
CA ASP A 245 5.94 -11.64 4.55
C ASP A 245 4.45 -11.77 4.20
N ARG A 246 3.96 -13.01 4.04
CA ARG A 246 2.54 -13.34 3.85
C ARG A 246 1.89 -13.52 5.22
N LEU A 247 1.03 -12.59 5.57
CA LEU A 247 0.49 -12.45 6.92
C LEU A 247 -0.89 -13.09 7.03
N PHE A 248 -1.12 -13.78 8.15
CA PHE A 248 -2.46 -14.08 8.62
C PHE A 248 -2.86 -13.01 9.65
N LEU A 249 -3.32 -11.85 9.19
CA LEU A 249 -3.54 -10.67 10.03
C LEU A 249 -4.93 -10.68 10.67
N VAL A 250 -5.04 -11.26 11.86
CA VAL A 250 -6.24 -11.18 12.72
C VAL A 250 -5.92 -10.33 13.94
N GLU A 251 -4.94 -10.75 14.72
CA GLU A 251 -4.42 -10.02 15.86
C GLU A 251 -3.29 -9.04 15.47
N PRO A 252 -2.98 -8.04 16.31
CA PRO A 252 -1.82 -7.20 16.10
C PRO A 252 -0.50 -8.00 16.07
N GLN A 253 0.19 -7.95 14.94
CA GLN A 253 1.45 -8.67 14.73
C GLN A 253 2.64 -7.70 14.74
N ILE A 254 3.76 -8.16 15.31
CA ILE A 254 5.04 -7.46 15.27
C ILE A 254 5.82 -7.99 14.08
N ILE A 255 6.01 -7.14 13.09
CA ILE A 255 6.81 -7.43 11.91
C ILE A 255 8.27 -7.16 12.25
N CYS A 256 9.14 -8.11 11.89
CA CYS A 256 10.54 -8.14 12.30
C CYS A 256 11.45 -8.17 11.07
N HIS A 257 12.32 -7.18 10.95
CA HIS A 257 13.44 -7.18 10.03
C HIS A 257 14.70 -7.57 10.80
N ILE A 258 15.31 -8.70 10.46
CA ILE A 258 16.58 -9.13 11.02
C ILE A 258 17.70 -8.31 10.39
N ILE A 259 18.50 -7.62 11.20
CA ILE A 259 19.65 -6.85 10.74
C ILE A 259 20.82 -7.82 10.58
N ASN A 260 20.96 -8.37 9.38
CA ASN A 260 22.07 -9.23 8.97
C ASN A 260 23.04 -8.48 8.04
N GLU A 261 24.07 -9.16 7.54
CA GLU A 261 25.09 -8.58 6.64
C GLU A 261 24.52 -7.95 5.37
N LEU A 262 23.38 -8.44 4.89
CA LEU A 262 22.67 -7.90 3.71
C LEU A 262 21.80 -6.69 4.05
N SER A 263 21.57 -6.41 5.33
CA SER A 263 20.74 -5.30 5.78
C SER A 263 21.48 -3.97 5.58
N PRO A 264 20.81 -2.93 5.06
CA PRO A 264 21.36 -1.58 5.03
C PRO A 264 21.71 -1.01 6.42
N PHE A 265 21.22 -1.65 7.49
CA PHE A 265 21.47 -1.26 8.87
C PHE A 265 22.60 -2.03 9.55
N TRP A 266 23.32 -2.91 8.83
CA TRP A 266 24.37 -3.78 9.38
C TRP A 266 25.45 -3.01 10.15
N GLU A 267 25.95 -1.92 9.57
CA GLU A 267 27.01 -1.09 10.14
C GLU A 267 26.48 0.06 11.02
N MET A 268 25.17 0.12 11.25
CA MET A 268 24.55 1.25 11.93
C MET A 268 24.46 1.02 13.44
N SER A 269 25.17 1.85 14.21
CA SER A 269 25.09 1.89 15.67
C SER A 269 23.93 2.74 16.18
N ALA A 270 23.64 2.66 17.49
CA ALA A 270 22.59 3.45 18.13
C ALA A 270 22.79 4.97 17.98
N GLU A 271 24.05 5.42 17.98
CA GLU A 271 24.39 6.83 17.76
C GLU A 271 24.31 7.23 16.29
N ALA A 272 24.79 6.36 15.39
CA ALA A 272 24.74 6.59 13.96
C ALA A 272 23.30 6.72 13.47
N LEU A 273 22.38 5.88 13.98
CA LEU A 273 20.95 5.91 13.69
C LEU A 273 20.34 7.31 13.87
N LYS A 274 20.75 8.03 14.92
CA LYS A 274 20.22 9.38 15.24
C LYS A 274 20.79 10.49 14.34
N ARG A 275 21.98 10.27 13.77
CA ARG A 275 22.67 11.24 12.90
C ARG A 275 22.33 11.01 11.44
N GLU A 276 22.04 9.78 11.08
CA GLU A 276 21.75 9.36 9.72
C GLU A 276 20.40 9.86 9.21
N GLN A 277 20.34 9.97 7.89
CA GLN A 277 19.27 10.68 7.21
C GLN A 277 18.53 9.77 6.23
N PHE A 278 17.51 9.07 6.72
CA PHE A 278 16.73 8.12 5.91
C PHE A 278 15.25 8.07 6.30
N GLU A 279 14.45 7.41 5.47
CA GLU A 279 13.03 7.13 5.72
C GLU A 279 12.71 5.68 5.35
N ILE A 280 12.12 4.92 6.27
CA ILE A 280 11.61 3.58 6.01
C ILE A 280 10.13 3.70 5.64
N ILE A 281 9.75 3.22 4.46
CA ILE A 281 8.36 3.16 4.00
C ILE A 281 7.87 1.73 4.14
N ILE A 282 6.76 1.56 4.85
CA ILE A 282 6.08 0.28 4.99
C ILE A 282 4.84 0.29 4.11
N ILE A 283 4.63 -0.82 3.40
CA ILE A 283 3.53 -1.02 2.46
C ILE A 283 2.87 -2.36 2.80
N LEU A 284 1.64 -2.31 3.28
CA LEU A 284 0.78 -3.47 3.50
C LEU A 284 -0.20 -3.57 2.33
N GLU A 285 -0.20 -4.70 1.65
CA GLU A 285 -1.11 -5.02 0.55
C GLU A 285 -1.98 -6.20 0.93
N GLY A 286 -3.19 -6.27 0.39
CA GLY A 286 -4.07 -7.40 0.56
C GLY A 286 -5.40 -7.20 -0.14
N ILE A 287 -6.25 -8.22 -0.10
CA ILE A 287 -7.56 -8.23 -0.75
C ILE A 287 -8.65 -8.10 0.31
N VAL A 288 -9.57 -7.17 0.09
CA VAL A 288 -10.71 -6.95 0.99
C VAL A 288 -11.77 -8.01 0.74
N GLU A 289 -11.98 -8.88 1.73
CA GLU A 289 -12.89 -10.04 1.69
C GLU A 289 -14.24 -9.74 1.03
N ALA A 290 -14.94 -8.69 1.47
CA ALA A 290 -16.28 -8.36 0.98
C ALA A 290 -16.34 -7.88 -0.48
N THR A 291 -15.24 -7.36 -1.05
CA THR A 291 -15.24 -6.74 -2.39
C THR A 291 -14.35 -7.43 -3.41
N GLY A 292 -13.46 -8.33 -2.97
CA GLY A 292 -12.44 -8.94 -3.82
C GLY A 292 -11.41 -7.97 -4.41
N MET A 293 -11.45 -6.69 -4.04
CA MET A 293 -10.50 -5.70 -4.52
C MET A 293 -9.25 -5.60 -3.65
N THR A 294 -8.13 -5.34 -4.30
CA THR A 294 -6.86 -5.08 -3.62
C THR A 294 -6.87 -3.72 -2.93
N CYS A 295 -6.29 -3.68 -1.75
CA CYS A 295 -6.12 -2.50 -0.91
C CYS A 295 -4.64 -2.37 -0.55
N GLN A 296 -4.15 -1.13 -0.47
CA GLN A 296 -2.79 -0.84 -0.06
C GLN A 296 -2.80 0.24 1.03
N ALA A 297 -2.29 -0.11 2.20
CA ALA A 297 -2.03 0.82 3.29
C ALA A 297 -0.53 1.10 3.38
N ARG A 298 -0.17 2.35 3.68
CA ARG A 298 1.22 2.79 3.73
C ARG A 298 1.47 3.62 4.97
N THR A 299 2.67 3.51 5.52
CA THR A 299 3.19 4.42 6.54
C THR A 299 4.68 4.65 6.31
N SER A 300 5.27 5.58 7.05
CA SER A 300 6.72 5.70 7.06
C SER A 300 7.28 5.99 8.44
N TYR A 301 8.55 5.65 8.65
CA TYR A 301 9.33 5.91 9.84
C TYR A 301 10.58 6.70 9.46
N VAL A 302 10.72 7.90 10.03
CA VAL A 302 11.97 8.67 9.96
C VAL A 302 12.89 8.31 11.13
N GLU A 303 14.13 8.77 11.10
CA GLU A 303 15.15 8.47 12.12
C GLU A 303 14.67 8.73 13.57
N ASN A 304 13.95 9.84 13.80
CA ASN A 304 13.40 10.22 15.11
C ASN A 304 12.18 9.38 15.56
N GLU A 305 11.68 8.50 14.69
CA GLU A 305 10.57 7.60 14.96
C GLU A 305 11.02 6.16 15.23
N ILE A 306 12.34 5.92 15.29
CA ILE A 306 12.95 4.63 15.60
C ILE A 306 13.56 4.70 17.02
N LEU A 307 13.14 3.81 17.91
CA LEU A 307 13.56 3.74 19.30
C LEU A 307 14.54 2.57 19.49
N TRP A 308 15.80 2.87 19.77
CA TRP A 308 16.80 1.85 20.08
C TRP A 308 16.69 1.37 21.52
N GLY A 309 16.79 0.06 21.75
CA GLY A 309 16.69 -0.54 23.08
C GLY A 309 15.25 -0.58 23.62
N HIS A 310 14.25 -0.64 22.75
CA HIS A 310 12.85 -0.76 23.15
C HIS A 310 12.21 -2.05 22.61
N ARG A 311 11.19 -2.53 23.32
CA ARG A 311 10.27 -3.58 22.87
C ARG A 311 8.83 -3.12 23.02
N PHE A 312 7.93 -3.69 22.23
CA PHE A 312 6.51 -3.39 22.36
C PHE A 312 5.90 -4.13 23.56
N GLU A 313 5.04 -3.45 24.31
CA GLU A 313 4.26 -4.08 25.39
C GLU A 313 3.28 -5.11 24.79
N PRO A 314 3.12 -6.30 25.40
CA PRO A 314 2.08 -7.24 25.01
C PRO A 314 0.69 -6.58 25.06
N CYS A 315 -0.08 -6.72 23.98
CA CYS A 315 -1.42 -6.13 23.85
C CYS A 315 -2.53 -7.18 23.80
N MET A 316 -2.21 -8.45 24.06
CA MET A 316 -3.17 -9.56 24.05
C MET A 316 -3.24 -10.21 25.42
N THR A 317 -4.47 -10.48 25.87
CA THR A 317 -4.78 -11.23 27.09
C THR A 317 -5.78 -12.33 26.77
N LEU A 318 -5.79 -13.41 27.55
CA LEU A 318 -6.78 -14.48 27.42
C LEU A 318 -7.91 -14.21 28.42
N GLU A 319 -9.11 -13.89 27.92
CA GLU A 319 -10.29 -13.62 28.75
C GLU A 319 -11.43 -14.55 28.37
N LYS A 320 -11.97 -15.29 29.35
CA LYS A 320 -13.16 -16.16 29.19
C LYS A 320 -13.11 -17.10 27.98
N GLY A 321 -11.92 -17.61 27.64
CA GLY A 321 -11.72 -18.55 26.53
C GLY A 321 -11.57 -17.91 25.15
N ALA A 322 -11.49 -16.58 25.06
CA ALA A 322 -11.20 -15.85 23.82
C ALA A 322 -9.97 -14.94 24.00
N PHE A 323 -9.25 -14.69 22.91
CA PHE A 323 -8.18 -13.69 22.89
C PHE A 323 -8.79 -12.30 22.87
N HIS A 324 -8.45 -11.48 23.87
CA HIS A 324 -8.82 -10.08 23.97
C HIS A 324 -7.63 -9.20 23.59
N VAL A 325 -7.86 -8.24 22.70
CA VAL A 325 -6.83 -7.31 22.21
C VAL A 325 -7.09 -5.92 22.79
N ASP A 326 -6.17 -5.43 23.63
CA ASP A 326 -6.20 -4.09 24.19
C ASP A 326 -5.40 -3.12 23.30
N TYR A 327 -6.10 -2.41 22.41
CA TYR A 327 -5.49 -1.41 21.53
C TYR A 327 -4.92 -0.19 22.27
N THR A 328 -5.23 0.02 23.56
CA THR A 328 -4.57 1.09 24.34
C THR A 328 -3.08 0.80 24.56
N LYS A 329 -2.68 -0.48 24.51
CA LYS A 329 -1.30 -0.95 24.59
C LYS A 329 -0.64 -1.13 23.22
N PHE A 330 -1.37 -0.91 22.12
CA PHE A 330 -0.86 -1.10 20.77
C PHE A 330 0.41 -0.29 20.50
N GLU A 331 0.45 0.95 21.01
CA GLU A 331 1.57 1.88 20.81
C GLU A 331 2.61 1.85 21.95
N LYS A 332 2.32 1.16 23.05
CA LYS A 332 3.17 1.22 24.25
C LYS A 332 4.44 0.39 24.02
N THR A 333 5.56 0.97 24.42
CA THR A 333 6.87 0.33 24.39
C THR A 333 7.54 0.48 25.75
N PHE A 334 8.45 -0.44 26.06
CA PHE A 334 9.26 -0.42 27.28
C PHE A 334 10.74 -0.58 26.91
N GLU A 335 11.62 0.00 27.72
CA GLU A 335 13.07 -0.07 27.53
C GLU A 335 13.60 -1.45 27.93
N VAL A 336 14.58 -1.94 27.17
CA VAL A 336 15.26 -3.22 27.37
C VAL A 336 16.75 -3.00 27.15
N GLN A 337 17.57 -3.62 28.00
CA GLN A 337 19.02 -3.61 27.83
C GLN A 337 19.38 -4.21 26.47
N THR A 338 19.93 -3.37 25.59
CA THR A 338 20.38 -3.72 24.25
C THR A 338 21.73 -3.04 24.04
N SER A 339 22.67 -3.74 23.41
CA SER A 339 23.95 -3.16 23.05
C SER A 339 23.76 -1.90 22.20
N LEU A 340 24.62 -0.90 22.40
CA LEU A 340 24.63 0.33 21.60
C LEU A 340 25.46 0.20 20.32
N LEU A 341 26.19 -0.91 20.19
CA LEU A 341 27.04 -1.24 19.06
C LEU A 341 26.20 -1.56 17.81
N SER A 342 26.83 -1.44 16.65
CA SER A 342 26.26 -1.88 15.37
C SER A 342 26.10 -3.40 15.33
N ALA A 343 25.24 -3.90 14.43
CA ALA A 343 25.05 -5.34 14.25
C ALA A 343 26.35 -6.04 13.82
N ARG A 344 27.15 -5.38 12.98
CA ARG A 344 28.48 -5.82 12.57
C ARG A 344 29.43 -5.98 13.76
N GLU A 345 29.58 -4.95 14.59
CA GLU A 345 30.47 -5.02 15.76
C GLU A 345 30.03 -6.09 16.76
N MET A 346 28.71 -6.30 16.93
CA MET A 346 28.20 -7.40 17.75
C MET A 346 28.53 -8.78 17.17
N TYR A 347 28.47 -8.91 15.85
CA TYR A 347 28.86 -10.14 15.16
C TYR A 347 30.35 -10.41 15.33
N ASP A 348 31.19 -9.40 15.07
CA ASP A 348 32.65 -9.49 15.18
C ASP A 348 33.08 -9.87 16.62
N LEU A 349 32.47 -9.26 17.65
CA LEU A 349 32.73 -9.61 19.05
C LEU A 349 32.34 -11.05 19.37
N LYS A 350 31.21 -11.53 18.85
CA LYS A 350 30.75 -12.91 19.06
C LYS A 350 31.66 -13.92 18.36
N GLU A 351 32.21 -13.60 17.20
CA GLU A 351 33.21 -14.44 16.54
C GLU A 351 34.52 -14.50 17.34
N MET A 352 34.98 -13.37 17.89
CA MET A 352 36.17 -13.36 18.75
C MET A 352 35.97 -14.21 20.01
N GLU A 353 34.82 -14.08 20.69
CA GLU A 353 34.49 -14.90 21.88
C GLU A 353 34.45 -16.40 21.55
N ASN A 354 33.89 -16.77 20.39
CA ASN A 354 33.86 -18.17 19.94
C ASN A 354 35.25 -18.71 19.61
N GLN A 355 36.13 -17.89 19.03
CA GLN A 355 37.53 -18.25 18.77
C GLN A 355 38.32 -18.41 20.07
N ASP A 356 38.13 -17.52 21.05
CA ASP A 356 38.76 -17.60 22.37
C ASP A 356 38.28 -18.84 23.14
N GLN A 357 36.99 -19.18 23.09
CA GLN A 357 36.49 -20.44 23.67
C GLN A 357 37.05 -21.67 22.97
N SER A 358 37.18 -21.63 21.64
CA SER A 358 37.74 -22.76 20.87
C SER A 358 39.22 -22.96 21.17
N THR A 359 39.99 -21.87 21.29
CA THR A 359 41.42 -21.95 21.65
C THR A 359 41.63 -22.39 23.09
N LEU A 360 40.79 -21.94 24.03
CA LEU A 360 40.79 -22.44 25.40
C LEU A 360 40.39 -23.92 25.47
N SER A 361 39.40 -24.36 24.70
CA SER A 361 39.02 -25.78 24.63
C SER A 361 40.17 -26.64 24.11
N LEU A 362 40.84 -26.21 23.04
CA LEU A 362 42.02 -26.90 22.51
C LEU A 362 43.18 -26.92 23.53
N TYR A 363 43.36 -25.83 24.28
CA TYR A 363 44.35 -25.76 25.34
C TYR A 363 44.02 -26.72 26.50
N TRP A 364 42.75 -26.83 26.89
CA TRP A 364 42.29 -27.79 27.90
C TRP A 364 42.39 -29.24 27.43
N ASP A 365 42.10 -29.54 26.17
CA ASP A 365 42.31 -30.87 25.57
C ASP A 365 43.80 -31.25 25.56
N HIS A 366 44.68 -30.28 25.28
CA HIS A 366 46.14 -30.48 25.36
C HIS A 366 46.66 -30.64 26.79
N LEU A 367 46.01 -30.05 27.80
CA LEU A 367 46.35 -30.23 29.21
C LEU A 367 45.75 -31.52 29.82
N ALA A 368 44.62 -32.00 29.30
CA ALA A 368 43.98 -33.24 29.73
C ALA A 368 44.71 -34.50 29.22
N GLN A 369 45.66 -34.36 28.31
CA GLN A 369 46.68 -35.37 28.02
C GLN A 369 48.01 -34.94 28.65
N PRO A 370 48.35 -35.44 29.86
CA PRO A 370 49.25 -36.60 29.86
C PRO A 370 49.21 -37.47 31.15
N CYS A 371 49.14 -38.80 30.99
CA CYS A 371 49.89 -39.76 31.82
C CYS A 371 49.62 -41.21 31.36
N PHE A 372 50.37 -41.66 30.35
CA PHE A 372 50.80 -43.06 30.29
C PHE A 372 52.11 -43.12 29.49
N SER A 373 53.23 -43.09 30.21
CA SER A 373 54.55 -43.32 29.65
C SER A 373 55.22 -44.49 30.36
N ALA A 374 55.62 -45.46 29.53
CA ALA A 374 56.62 -46.53 29.72
C ALA A 374 56.27 -47.64 30.74
N GLU A 375 56.36 -48.93 30.41
CA GLU A 375 57.60 -49.62 29.98
C GLU A 375 57.35 -50.93 29.17
N PRO A 376 58.41 -51.58 28.62
CA PRO A 376 58.35 -52.35 27.38
C PRO A 376 58.19 -53.86 27.61
N ASN A 377 57.60 -54.58 26.64
CA ASN A 377 58.07 -55.93 26.33
C ASN A 377 57.62 -56.46 24.95
N ASN A 378 58.51 -57.30 24.43
CA ASN A 378 58.54 -57.98 23.14
C ASN A 378 57.22 -58.63 22.65
N GLY A 379 57.06 -58.65 21.32
CA GLY A 379 56.54 -59.83 20.64
C GLY A 379 55.49 -59.61 19.54
N ALA A 380 55.92 -59.88 18.30
CA ALA A 380 55.13 -60.48 17.21
C ALA A 380 54.04 -59.66 16.47
N GLN A 381 54.48 -59.10 15.33
CA GLN A 381 53.97 -59.32 13.97
C GLN A 381 52.45 -59.39 13.65
N ARG A 382 52.11 -58.47 12.73
CA ARG A 382 51.41 -58.64 11.43
C ARG A 382 49.88 -58.48 11.34
N GLY A 383 49.52 -57.47 10.55
CA GLY A 383 48.52 -57.50 9.47
C GLY A 383 47.11 -57.14 9.91
N GLY A 384 46.33 -56.28 9.25
CA GLY A 384 46.45 -55.59 7.97
C GLY A 384 45.04 -55.13 7.58
N CYS A 385 44.86 -53.90 7.09
CA CYS A 385 43.66 -53.54 6.32
C CYS A 385 43.82 -54.05 4.88
N PRO A 386 42.71 -54.31 4.18
CA PRO A 386 42.36 -53.36 3.12
C PRO A 386 40.86 -53.09 2.93
N ASN A 387 40.61 -52.03 2.18
CA ASN A 387 39.34 -51.51 1.69
C ASN A 387 38.69 -52.39 0.59
N GLU A 388 37.47 -51.96 0.23
CA GLU A 388 36.86 -51.87 -1.12
C GLU A 388 35.70 -52.81 -1.50
N GLU A 389 34.60 -52.12 -1.86
CA GLU A 389 33.64 -52.38 -2.95
C GLU A 389 32.64 -53.55 -2.87
N GLY A 390 31.40 -53.16 -2.58
CA GLY A 390 30.24 -53.25 -3.48
C GLY A 390 29.93 -54.57 -4.19
N PHE A 391 28.79 -55.18 -3.87
CA PHE A 391 27.97 -55.89 -4.85
C PHE A 391 26.49 -55.84 -4.48
N SER A 392 25.66 -55.63 -5.50
CA SER A 392 24.23 -55.39 -5.50
C SER A 392 23.41 -56.67 -5.69
N ASN A 393 22.19 -56.63 -5.13
CA ASN A 393 20.93 -57.26 -5.54
C ASN A 393 20.81 -58.80 -5.60
N ILE A 394 19.91 -59.35 -4.76
CA ILE A 394 18.86 -60.30 -5.17
C ILE A 394 17.54 -59.96 -4.43
N ARG A 395 16.48 -59.78 -5.25
CA ARG A 395 15.03 -59.62 -4.97
C ARG A 395 14.44 -60.93 -4.42
N GLU A 396 13.50 -60.90 -3.47
CA GLU A 396 12.02 -61.11 -3.60
C GLU A 396 11.72 -62.15 -2.51
N GLU A 397 10.77 -62.02 -1.57
CA GLU A 397 9.33 -61.85 -1.65
C GLU A 397 8.85 -61.68 -0.18
N GLU A 398 7.94 -60.75 0.10
CA GLU A 398 6.76 -60.97 0.96
C GLU A 398 5.95 -59.67 1.02
N ARG A 399 4.81 -59.68 0.33
CA ARG A 399 3.79 -58.64 0.35
C ARG A 399 2.44 -59.34 0.50
N SER A 400 1.87 -59.38 1.70
CA SER A 400 0.41 -59.53 1.87
C SER A 400 0.00 -59.20 3.30
N SER A 401 -0.59 -58.03 3.54
CA SER A 401 -1.75 -57.81 4.44
C SER A 401 -2.03 -56.31 4.67
N GLU A 402 -2.57 -55.64 3.66
CA GLU A 402 -3.37 -54.42 3.83
C GLU A 402 -4.60 -54.57 2.94
N ASP A 403 -5.72 -54.93 3.54
CA ASP A 403 -7.07 -54.46 3.19
C ASP A 403 -8.11 -55.33 3.91
N GLN A 404 -8.60 -54.83 5.04
CA GLN A 404 -9.97 -55.04 5.53
C GLN A 404 -10.17 -54.20 6.80
N ASN A 405 -10.74 -53.01 6.65
CA ASN A 405 -11.87 -52.66 7.50
C ASN A 405 -12.75 -51.60 6.85
N GLN A 406 -14.04 -51.93 6.90
CA GLN A 406 -15.10 -51.52 5.99
C GLN A 406 -15.97 -50.43 6.63
N GLU A 407 -16.59 -49.64 5.76
CA GLU A 407 -17.71 -48.73 6.02
C GLU A 407 -18.75 -49.31 6.97
N THR A 408 -19.31 -48.49 7.88
CA THR A 408 -20.78 -48.36 8.04
C THR A 408 -21.16 -47.18 8.97
N ARG A 409 -21.85 -46.16 8.45
CA ARG A 409 -23.30 -45.88 8.68
C ARG A 409 -23.68 -44.40 8.48
N LEU A 410 -24.57 -44.23 7.50
CA LEU A 410 -25.71 -43.31 7.36
C LEU A 410 -25.44 -41.82 7.13
#